data_AF-A0A453PGE0-F1
#
_entry.id   AF-A0A453PGE0-F1
#
_cell.length_a   1.000
_cell.length_b   1.000
_cell.length_c   1.000
_cell.angle_alpha   90.00
_cell.angle_beta   90.00
_cell.angle_gamma   90.00
#
_symmetry.space_group_name_H-M   'P 1'
#
loop_
_entity.id
_entity.type
_entity.pdbx_description
1 polymer ?
#
loop_
_entity_poly.entity_id
_entity_poly.type
_entity_poly.pdbx_seq_one_letter_code
_entity_poly.pdbx_strand_id
1 'polypeptide(L)'
;RFSVRAAAASASAPAQREAVAGVPWGCEIESLESAASLERWLTASGLPEQRLALEKVDIGERGLVALKNVRNGEKLLFVPPTLVITADSEWSNREVGDVMKRYSVPDWPLLATYLISEASLEGSSRWSSYIDALPRQPYSLLYWTRTEIDAYLAASPIRERAISRISDVIGTYNDLRDRIFSKYPDLFPEKVYTMENFRWSFGILFSRLVRLESMDGKVALVPWADMLNHSPEV
;
A
#
# COMPACT_ATOMS: atom_id res chain seq x y z
N ARG A 1 -32.49 60.30 2.54
CA ARG A 1 -32.22 59.34 1.44
C ARG A 1 -30.76 58.95 1.53
N PHE A 2 -30.45 57.82 2.17
CA PHE A 2 -29.09 57.25 2.19
C PHE A 2 -29.16 55.86 1.57
N SER A 3 -28.31 55.65 0.58
CA SER A 3 -28.31 54.50 -0.33
C SER A 3 -27.41 53.40 0.23
N VAL A 4 -27.93 52.17 0.29
CA VAL A 4 -27.18 50.98 0.66
C VAL A 4 -26.46 50.46 -0.58
N ARG A 5 -25.13 50.34 -0.55
CA ARG A 5 -24.36 49.56 -1.52
C ARG A 5 -23.93 48.24 -0.87
N ALA A 6 -24.49 47.14 -1.35
CA ALA A 6 -23.99 45.80 -1.10
C ALA A 6 -22.79 45.54 -2.02
N ALA A 7 -21.64 45.15 -1.45
CA ALA A 7 -20.51 44.66 -2.22
C ALA A 7 -20.74 43.18 -2.54
N ALA A 8 -20.72 42.84 -3.83
CA ALA A 8 -20.88 41.47 -4.31
C ALA A 8 -19.64 40.64 -3.96
N ALA A 9 -19.84 39.50 -3.30
CA ALA A 9 -18.82 38.48 -3.12
C ALA A 9 -18.56 37.80 -4.48
N SER A 10 -17.31 37.82 -4.93
CA SER A 10 -16.85 37.10 -6.11
C SER A 10 -16.78 35.61 -5.79
N ALA A 11 -17.65 34.82 -6.42
CA ALA A 11 -17.55 33.37 -6.38
C ALA A 11 -16.35 32.92 -7.23
N SER A 12 -15.32 32.38 -6.59
CA SER A 12 -14.24 31.67 -7.28
C SER A 12 -14.79 30.35 -7.84
N ALA A 13 -14.62 30.15 -9.15
CA ALA A 13 -14.95 28.89 -9.80
C ALA A 13 -14.09 27.75 -9.21
N PRO A 14 -14.63 26.54 -9.05
CA PRO A 14 -13.82 25.40 -8.65
C PRO A 14 -12.80 25.11 -9.76
N ALA A 15 -11.52 25.06 -9.39
CA ALA A 15 -10.47 24.61 -10.28
C ALA A 15 -10.86 23.21 -10.80
N GLN A 16 -10.98 23.08 -12.12
CA GLN A 16 -11.12 21.80 -12.78
C GLN A 16 -9.89 20.96 -12.42
N ARG A 17 -10.07 19.97 -11.54
CA ARG A 17 -9.08 18.92 -11.33
C ARG A 17 -9.03 18.13 -12.63
N GLU A 18 -7.94 18.26 -13.38
CA GLU A 18 -7.60 17.27 -14.41
C GLU A 18 -7.66 15.89 -13.76
N ALA A 19 -8.37 14.96 -14.42
CA ALA A 19 -8.48 13.59 -13.94
C ALA A 19 -7.11 12.93 -14.06
N VAL A 20 -6.31 13.02 -12.99
CA VAL A 20 -5.13 12.19 -12.80
C VAL A 20 -5.64 10.75 -12.82
N ALA A 21 -5.17 9.96 -13.78
CA ALA A 21 -5.53 8.55 -13.88
C ALA A 21 -5.06 7.86 -12.59
N GLY A 22 -6.01 7.52 -11.73
CA GLY A 22 -5.71 6.92 -10.43
C GLY A 22 -4.97 5.60 -10.55
N VAL A 23 -4.41 5.13 -9.43
CA VAL A 23 -3.80 3.79 -9.31
C VAL A 23 -4.73 2.72 -9.91
N PRO A 24 -4.28 1.94 -10.91
CA PRO A 24 -5.17 1.07 -11.69
C PRO A 24 -5.42 -0.31 -11.05
N TRP A 25 -4.72 -0.64 -9.96
CA TRP A 25 -4.76 -1.95 -9.28
C TRP A 25 -5.28 -1.86 -7.85
N GLY A 26 -5.56 -3.02 -7.25
CA GLY A 26 -6.21 -3.13 -5.95
C GLY A 26 -7.73 -2.97 -6.02
N CYS A 27 -8.37 -3.07 -4.87
CA CYS A 27 -9.82 -3.08 -4.71
C CYS A 27 -10.32 -1.99 -3.75
N GLU A 28 -11.64 -1.84 -3.70
CA GLU A 28 -12.29 -1.18 -2.56
C GLU A 28 -12.05 -2.00 -1.29
N ILE A 29 -11.83 -1.34 -0.16
CA ILE A 29 -11.35 -2.00 1.07
C ILE A 29 -12.32 -3.06 1.61
N GLU A 30 -13.60 -2.96 1.26
CA GLU A 30 -14.69 -3.85 1.64
C GLU A 30 -15.02 -4.96 0.61
N SER A 31 -14.25 -5.08 -0.48
CA SER A 31 -14.53 -6.01 -1.58
C SER A 31 -14.40 -7.48 -1.17
N LEU A 32 -15.54 -8.15 -0.97
CA LEU A 32 -15.61 -9.59 -0.69
C LEU A 32 -15.22 -10.47 -1.88
N GLU A 33 -15.42 -10.01 -3.10
CA GLU A 33 -14.96 -10.73 -4.30
C GLU A 33 -13.44 -10.86 -4.35
N SER A 34 -12.73 -9.77 -4.01
CA SER A 34 -11.28 -9.75 -3.93
C SER A 34 -10.78 -10.61 -2.76
N ALA A 35 -11.52 -10.63 -1.64
CA ALA A 35 -11.25 -11.53 -0.51
C ALA A 35 -11.35 -13.02 -0.91
N ALA A 36 -12.45 -13.41 -1.57
CA ALA A 36 -12.65 -14.78 -2.02
C ALA A 36 -11.63 -15.20 -3.09
N SER A 37 -11.18 -14.26 -3.94
CA SER A 37 -10.14 -14.51 -4.93
C SER A 37 -8.76 -14.70 -4.27
N LEU A 38 -8.44 -13.86 -3.29
CA LEU A 38 -7.22 -13.99 -2.48
C LEU A 38 -7.15 -15.34 -1.77
N GLU A 39 -8.22 -15.74 -1.08
CA GLU A 39 -8.28 -17.01 -0.34
C GLU A 39 -8.09 -18.20 -1.29
N ARG A 40 -8.82 -18.25 -2.41
CA ARG A 40 -8.67 -19.30 -3.42
C ARG A 40 -7.24 -19.40 -3.94
N TRP A 41 -6.62 -18.26 -4.27
CA TRP A 41 -5.25 -18.24 -4.77
C TRP A 41 -4.24 -18.67 -3.71
N LEU A 42 -4.39 -18.21 -2.46
CA LEU A 42 -3.54 -18.60 -1.33
C LEU A 42 -3.61 -20.11 -1.08
N THR A 43 -4.82 -20.69 -1.03
CA THR A 43 -5.01 -22.13 -0.88
C THR A 43 -4.37 -22.90 -2.03
N ALA A 44 -4.59 -22.47 -3.28
CA ALA A 44 -3.96 -23.08 -4.45
C ALA A 44 -2.42 -22.95 -4.44
N SER A 45 -1.89 -21.91 -3.80
CA SER A 45 -0.46 -21.64 -3.65
C SER A 45 0.17 -22.28 -2.41
N GLY A 46 -0.57 -23.13 -1.69
CA GLY A 46 -0.05 -23.94 -0.58
C GLY A 46 -0.28 -23.35 0.82
N LEU A 47 -1.16 -22.36 0.98
CA LEU A 47 -1.62 -21.94 2.31
C LEU A 47 -2.45 -23.10 2.93
N PRO A 48 -2.07 -23.61 4.11
CA PRO A 48 -2.85 -24.66 4.77
C PRO A 48 -4.17 -24.11 5.30
N GLU A 49 -5.08 -25.01 5.66
CA GLU A 49 -6.36 -24.66 6.29
C GLU A 49 -6.16 -23.70 7.47
N GLN A 50 -6.90 -22.60 7.46
CA GLN A 50 -6.85 -21.55 8.47
C GLN A 50 -8.03 -21.68 9.41
N ARG A 51 -7.85 -21.29 10.68
CA ARG A 51 -8.96 -21.23 11.66
C ARG A 51 -9.78 -19.95 11.58
N LEU A 52 -9.39 -19.07 10.69
CA LEU A 52 -9.95 -17.75 10.46
C LEU A 52 -10.49 -17.71 9.03
N ALA A 53 -11.56 -16.95 8.81
CA ALA A 53 -12.07 -16.62 7.48
C ALA A 53 -12.01 -15.12 7.26
N LEU A 54 -11.84 -14.69 6.01
CA LEU A 54 -11.81 -13.29 5.64
C LEU A 54 -13.24 -12.80 5.39
N GLU A 55 -13.73 -11.96 6.29
CA GLU A 55 -15.12 -11.47 6.32
C GLU A 55 -15.16 -9.95 6.30
N LYS A 56 -16.34 -9.38 6.02
CA LYS A 56 -16.61 -7.97 6.31
C LYS A 56 -16.90 -7.82 7.79
N VAL A 57 -16.21 -6.88 8.46
CA VAL A 57 -16.40 -6.60 9.89
C VAL A 57 -17.13 -5.27 10.10
N ASP A 58 -17.65 -5.04 11.31
CA ASP A 58 -18.49 -3.88 11.65
C ASP A 58 -17.82 -2.51 11.41
N ILE A 59 -16.50 -2.49 11.37
CA ILE A 59 -15.69 -1.29 11.08
C ILE A 59 -15.77 -0.90 9.59
N GLY A 60 -16.49 -1.67 8.77
CA GLY A 60 -16.72 -1.42 7.34
C GLY A 60 -15.61 -1.96 6.44
N GLU A 61 -14.54 -2.50 7.01
CA GLU A 61 -13.41 -3.08 6.29
C GLU A 61 -13.49 -4.62 6.29
N ARG A 62 -12.57 -5.25 5.55
CA ARG A 62 -12.34 -6.70 5.67
C ARG A 62 -11.50 -7.00 6.90
N GLY A 63 -11.70 -8.18 7.48
CA GLY A 63 -10.91 -8.66 8.60
C GLY A 63 -10.99 -10.18 8.76
N LEU A 64 -10.00 -10.76 9.42
CA LEU A 64 -10.05 -12.17 9.76
C LEU A 64 -10.92 -12.42 11.00
N VAL A 65 -11.92 -13.30 10.84
CA VAL A 65 -12.87 -13.70 11.88
C VAL A 65 -12.68 -15.17 12.22
N ALA A 66 -12.68 -15.51 13.51
CA ALA A 66 -12.51 -16.88 13.96
C ALA A 66 -13.71 -17.76 13.60
N LEU A 67 -13.45 -18.90 12.95
CA LEU A 67 -14.47 -19.89 12.58
C LEU A 67 -14.90 -20.77 13.75
N LYS A 68 -14.05 -20.84 14.79
CA LYS A 68 -14.22 -21.66 16.00
C LYS A 68 -13.63 -20.93 17.19
N ASN A 69 -13.98 -21.36 18.40
CA ASN A 69 -13.40 -20.82 19.63
C ASN A 69 -11.87 -21.00 19.63
N VAL A 70 -11.14 -19.91 19.83
CA VAL A 70 -9.67 -19.88 19.95
C VAL A 70 -9.29 -19.77 21.43
N ARG A 71 -8.31 -20.58 21.86
CA ARG A 71 -7.76 -20.47 23.22
C ARG A 71 -6.50 -19.60 23.26
N ASN A 72 -6.21 -19.00 24.41
CA ASN A 72 -4.95 -18.29 24.61
C ASN A 72 -3.76 -19.27 24.44
N GLY A 73 -2.71 -18.81 23.74
CA GLY A 73 -1.52 -19.61 23.39
C GLY A 73 -1.70 -20.53 22.18
N GLU A 74 -2.90 -20.59 21.60
CA GLU A 74 -3.16 -21.36 20.39
C GLU A 74 -2.59 -20.66 19.15
N LYS A 75 -2.06 -21.45 18.21
CA LYS A 75 -1.60 -20.93 16.92
C LYS A 75 -2.80 -20.53 16.08
N LEU A 76 -2.92 -19.22 15.82
CA LEU A 76 -4.03 -18.63 15.06
C LEU A 76 -3.90 -18.80 13.54
N LEU A 77 -2.72 -18.50 13.01
CA LEU A 77 -2.43 -18.55 11.59
C LEU A 77 -1.05 -19.14 11.34
N PHE A 78 -0.87 -19.68 10.13
CA PHE A 78 0.42 -20.09 9.62
C PHE A 78 0.48 -19.73 8.13
N VAL A 79 1.51 -18.99 7.75
CA VAL A 79 1.79 -18.61 6.36
C VAL A 79 3.15 -19.19 5.96
N PRO A 80 3.21 -20.08 4.95
CA PRO A 80 4.46 -20.60 4.42
C PRO A 80 5.41 -19.48 3.97
N PRO A 81 6.74 -19.61 4.16
CA PRO A 81 7.71 -18.62 3.68
C PRO A 81 7.64 -18.34 2.18
N THR A 82 7.18 -19.31 1.38
CA THR A 82 6.97 -19.15 -0.08
C THR A 82 5.85 -18.17 -0.44
N LEU A 83 5.00 -17.82 0.53
CA LEU A 83 3.90 -16.87 0.43
C LEU A 83 4.21 -15.54 1.13
N VAL A 84 5.47 -15.29 1.49
CA VAL A 84 5.93 -14.04 2.10
C VAL A 84 6.72 -13.24 1.09
N ILE A 85 6.47 -11.93 1.02
CA ILE A 85 7.23 -11.00 0.18
C ILE A 85 8.24 -10.27 1.06
N THR A 86 9.51 -10.33 0.69
CA THR A 86 10.66 -9.69 1.35
C THR A 86 11.59 -9.07 0.30
N ALA A 87 12.62 -8.33 0.74
CA ALA A 87 13.66 -7.79 -0.14
C ALA A 87 14.39 -8.86 -0.98
N ASP A 88 14.37 -10.13 -0.53
CA ASP A 88 15.01 -11.25 -1.22
C ASP A 88 14.09 -11.94 -2.23
N SER A 89 12.81 -11.55 -2.29
CA SER A 89 11.84 -12.20 -3.18
C SER A 89 12.26 -12.11 -4.64
N GLU A 90 11.97 -13.17 -5.37
CA GLU A 90 12.15 -13.18 -6.82
C GLU A 90 11.16 -12.22 -7.48
N TRP A 91 11.67 -11.45 -8.43
CA TRP A 91 10.89 -10.53 -9.24
C TRP A 91 10.39 -11.29 -10.48
N SER A 92 9.12 -11.11 -10.83
CA SER A 92 8.56 -11.64 -12.07
C SER A 92 9.26 -11.01 -13.28
N ASN A 93 9.59 -9.71 -13.21
CA ASN A 93 10.52 -9.07 -14.12
C ASN A 93 11.94 -9.06 -13.52
N ARG A 94 12.75 -10.06 -13.90
CA ARG A 94 14.10 -10.25 -13.36
C ARG A 94 15.04 -9.08 -13.64
N GLU A 95 14.97 -8.49 -14.82
CA GLU A 95 15.86 -7.38 -15.20
C GLU A 95 15.64 -6.14 -14.33
N VAL A 96 14.37 -5.81 -14.03
CA VAL A 96 14.02 -4.74 -13.09
C VAL A 96 14.62 -5.02 -11.71
N GLY A 97 14.41 -6.23 -11.18
CA GLY A 97 14.95 -6.64 -9.89
C GLY A 97 16.48 -6.58 -9.82
N ASP A 98 17.16 -7.03 -10.86
CA ASP A 98 18.62 -7.04 -10.96
C ASP A 98 19.20 -5.62 -11.00
N VAL A 99 18.55 -4.69 -11.70
CA VAL A 99 18.94 -3.28 -11.69
C VAL A 99 18.78 -2.71 -10.29
N MET A 100 17.62 -2.90 -9.64
CA MET A 100 17.40 -2.38 -8.29
C MET A 100 18.42 -2.90 -7.27
N LYS A 101 18.76 -4.19 -7.33
CA LYS A 101 19.78 -4.82 -6.49
C LYS A 101 21.19 -4.29 -6.79
N ARG A 102 21.53 -4.07 -8.06
CA ARG A 102 22.84 -3.52 -8.48
C ARG A 102 23.09 -2.12 -7.91
N TYR A 103 22.05 -1.32 -7.77
CA TYR A 103 22.14 0.02 -7.17
C TYR A 103 22.06 0.01 -5.63
N SER A 104 22.01 -1.17 -5.00
CA SER A 104 21.92 -1.35 -3.55
C SER A 104 20.77 -0.55 -2.94
N VAL A 105 19.60 -0.57 -3.59
CA VAL A 105 18.42 0.15 -3.11
C VAL A 105 17.98 -0.43 -1.75
N PRO A 106 17.76 0.41 -0.72
CA PRO A 106 17.31 -0.08 0.59
C PRO A 106 15.96 -0.81 0.54
N ASP A 107 15.69 -1.67 1.54
CA ASP A 107 14.53 -2.57 1.56
C ASP A 107 13.17 -1.89 1.29
N TRP A 108 12.91 -0.74 1.91
CA TRP A 108 11.63 -0.04 1.74
C TRP A 108 11.40 0.45 0.30
N PRO A 109 12.28 1.27 -0.30
CA PRO A 109 12.16 1.64 -1.71
C PRO A 109 12.26 0.45 -2.67
N LEU A 110 13.00 -0.61 -2.32
CA LEU A 110 13.08 -1.84 -3.09
C LEU A 110 11.72 -2.56 -3.13
N LEU A 111 11.10 -2.78 -1.97
CA LEU A 111 9.77 -3.39 -1.83
C LEU A 111 8.66 -2.51 -2.45
N ALA A 112 8.78 -1.19 -2.35
CA ALA A 112 7.86 -0.26 -2.99
C ALA A 112 7.89 -0.43 -4.51
N THR A 113 9.10 -0.48 -5.08
CA THR A 113 9.30 -0.71 -6.52
C THR A 113 8.91 -2.13 -6.93
N TYR A 114 9.11 -3.12 -6.05
CA TYR A 114 8.67 -4.51 -6.24
C TYR A 114 7.17 -4.58 -6.45
N LEU A 115 6.40 -3.98 -5.54
CA LEU A 115 4.94 -3.97 -5.64
C LEU A 115 4.44 -3.33 -6.94
N ILE A 116 5.04 -2.20 -7.35
CA ILE A 116 4.68 -1.54 -8.62
C ILE A 116 5.00 -2.45 -9.80
N SER A 117 6.18 -3.08 -9.80
CA SER A 117 6.60 -3.99 -10.86
C SER A 117 5.63 -5.17 -10.97
N GLU A 118 5.33 -5.85 -9.87
CA GLU A 118 4.41 -6.98 -9.86
C GLU A 118 2.98 -6.58 -10.25
N ALA A 119 2.52 -5.40 -9.82
CA ALA A 119 1.19 -4.90 -10.15
C ALA A 119 1.06 -4.56 -11.65
N SER A 120 2.12 -4.04 -12.27
CA SER A 120 2.14 -3.65 -13.68
C SER A 120 2.09 -4.80 -14.68
N LEU A 121 2.24 -6.05 -14.22
CA LEU A 121 2.25 -7.24 -15.07
C LEU A 121 0.85 -7.81 -15.35
N GLU A 122 -0.22 -7.15 -14.90
CA GLU A 122 -1.63 -7.38 -15.29
C GLU A 122 -2.00 -8.89 -15.39
N GLY A 123 -1.99 -9.59 -14.25
CA GLY A 123 -2.35 -11.01 -14.16
C GLY A 123 -1.19 -11.99 -14.44
N SER A 124 -0.07 -11.52 -15.00
CA SER A 124 1.11 -12.35 -15.25
C SER A 124 2.01 -12.50 -14.01
N SER A 125 1.79 -11.68 -12.98
CA SER A 125 2.48 -11.81 -11.70
C SER A 125 1.86 -12.95 -10.88
N ARG A 126 2.71 -13.73 -10.22
CA ARG A 126 2.23 -14.73 -9.23
C ARG A 126 1.46 -14.08 -8.08
N TRP A 127 1.65 -12.78 -7.84
CA TRP A 127 1.04 -12.03 -6.74
C TRP A 127 -0.20 -11.25 -7.17
N SER A 128 -0.70 -11.40 -8.41
CA SER A 128 -1.83 -10.62 -8.92
C SER A 128 -3.05 -10.69 -7.99
N SER A 129 -3.45 -11.87 -7.52
CA SER A 129 -4.59 -11.99 -6.58
C SER A 129 -4.34 -11.34 -5.22
N TYR A 130 -3.09 -11.27 -4.76
CA TYR A 130 -2.75 -10.51 -3.56
C TYR A 130 -2.86 -9.01 -3.81
N ILE A 131 -2.29 -8.52 -4.90
CA ILE A 131 -2.31 -7.10 -5.27
C ILE A 131 -3.73 -6.61 -5.52
N ASP A 132 -4.56 -7.39 -6.22
CA ASP A 132 -5.97 -7.09 -6.46
C ASP A 132 -6.77 -7.01 -5.15
N ALA A 133 -6.35 -7.75 -4.13
CA ALA A 133 -6.96 -7.70 -2.81
C ALA A 133 -6.41 -6.60 -1.91
N LEU A 134 -5.38 -5.85 -2.30
CA LEU A 134 -4.89 -4.68 -1.56
C LEU A 134 -5.83 -3.48 -1.78
N PRO A 135 -5.93 -2.53 -0.82
CA PRO A 135 -6.71 -1.33 -1.02
C PRO A 135 -6.11 -0.47 -2.15
N ARG A 136 -6.94 -0.08 -3.12
CA ARG A 136 -6.56 0.87 -4.19
C ARG A 136 -6.21 2.24 -3.62
N GLN A 137 -6.90 2.65 -2.56
CA GLN A 137 -6.57 3.84 -1.76
C GLN A 137 -6.30 3.45 -0.31
N PRO A 138 -5.03 3.18 0.05
CA PRO A 138 -4.63 2.99 1.43
C PRO A 138 -4.90 4.28 2.22
N TYR A 139 -5.62 4.21 3.35
CA TYR A 139 -5.82 5.37 4.21
C TYR A 139 -4.47 5.81 4.81
N SER A 140 -3.92 6.90 4.29
CA SER A 140 -2.59 7.38 4.67
C SER A 140 -2.50 8.90 4.58
N LEU A 141 -1.74 9.51 5.50
CA LEU A 141 -1.40 10.94 5.43
C LEU A 141 -0.58 11.27 4.17
N LEU A 142 -0.03 10.26 3.46
CA LEU A 142 0.64 10.45 2.18
C LEU A 142 -0.22 11.13 1.09
N TYR A 143 -1.55 11.03 1.22
CA TYR A 143 -2.50 11.62 0.27
C TYR A 143 -2.97 13.01 0.66
N TRP A 144 -2.59 13.49 1.85
CA TRP A 144 -3.03 14.77 2.35
C TRP A 144 -2.18 15.90 1.78
N THR A 145 -2.84 16.98 1.41
CA THR A 145 -2.19 18.23 1.04
C THR A 145 -1.58 18.91 2.26
N ARG A 146 -0.61 19.80 2.02
CA ARG A 146 -0.04 20.62 3.09
C ARG A 146 -1.10 21.44 3.81
N THR A 147 -2.09 21.95 3.07
CA THR A 147 -3.22 22.72 3.62
C THR A 147 -4.08 21.87 4.54
N GLU A 148 -4.40 20.62 4.18
CA GLU A 148 -5.18 19.72 5.06
C GLU A 148 -4.40 19.38 6.33
N ILE A 149 -3.10 19.09 6.21
CA ILE A 149 -2.24 18.83 7.38
C ILE A 149 -2.19 20.05 8.30
N ASP A 150 -1.99 21.24 7.75
CA ASP A 150 -1.92 22.47 8.54
C ASP A 150 -3.28 22.81 9.16
N ALA A 151 -4.40 22.56 8.48
CA ALA A 151 -5.73 22.85 8.99
C ALA A 151 -6.16 21.87 10.10
N TYR A 152 -5.95 20.57 9.90
CA TYR A 152 -6.49 19.53 10.79
C TYR A 152 -5.51 19.06 11.85
N LEU A 153 -4.20 19.26 11.67
CA LEU A 153 -3.16 18.75 12.58
C LEU A 153 -2.32 19.86 13.23
N ALA A 154 -2.66 21.14 13.08
CA ALA A 154 -1.87 22.30 13.57
C ALA A 154 -1.28 22.15 14.98
N ALA A 155 -2.07 21.64 15.93
CA ALA A 155 -1.67 21.50 17.35
C ALA A 155 -1.24 20.08 17.73
N SER A 156 -1.17 19.14 16.77
CA SER A 156 -0.80 17.76 17.04
C SER A 156 0.68 17.52 16.73
N PRO A 157 1.43 16.82 17.60
CA PRO A 157 2.81 16.42 17.31
C PRO A 157 2.91 15.49 16.08
N ILE A 158 1.79 14.94 15.60
CA ILE A 158 1.77 14.13 14.36
C ILE A 158 1.99 14.99 13.11
N ARG A 159 1.75 16.31 13.15
CA ARG A 159 1.88 17.20 12.00
C ARG A 159 3.28 17.18 11.40
N GLU A 160 4.30 17.36 12.24
CA GLU A 160 5.69 17.37 11.79
C GLU A 160 6.10 16.00 11.24
N ARG A 161 5.65 14.92 11.89
CA ARG A 161 5.88 13.54 11.40
C ARG A 161 5.22 13.29 10.05
N ALA A 162 4.01 13.78 9.84
CA ALA A 162 3.29 13.68 8.56
C ALA A 162 4.05 14.42 7.46
N ILE A 163 4.46 15.66 7.71
CA ILE A 163 5.23 16.49 6.76
C ILE A 163 6.56 15.82 6.43
N SER A 164 7.30 15.36 7.43
CA SER A 164 8.57 14.64 7.24
C SER A 164 8.34 13.42 6.38
N ARG A 165 7.36 12.59 6.74
CA ARG A 165 7.10 11.32 6.06
C ARG A 165 6.74 11.50 4.59
N ILE A 166 5.90 12.49 4.28
CA ILE A 166 5.54 12.83 2.89
C ILE A 166 6.79 13.28 2.13
N SER A 167 7.61 14.14 2.75
CA SER A 167 8.84 14.64 2.15
C SER A 167 9.86 13.52 1.91
N ASP A 168 9.98 12.56 2.83
CA ASP A 168 10.87 11.41 2.72
C ASP A 168 10.47 10.51 1.55
N VAL A 169 9.16 10.21 1.37
CA VAL A 169 8.67 9.40 0.25
C VAL A 169 8.88 10.12 -1.08
N ILE A 170 8.59 11.42 -1.15
CA ILE A 170 8.81 12.23 -2.36
C ILE A 170 10.30 12.29 -2.70
N GLY A 171 11.16 12.54 -1.71
CA GLY A 171 12.60 12.58 -1.87
C GLY A 171 13.16 11.24 -2.34
N THR A 172 12.69 10.14 -1.77
CA THR A 172 13.07 8.78 -2.17
C THR A 172 12.70 8.49 -3.62
N TYR A 173 11.48 8.84 -4.04
CA TYR A 173 11.08 8.68 -5.44
C TYR A 173 11.97 9.49 -6.39
N ASN A 174 12.22 10.77 -6.08
CA ASN A 174 13.04 11.62 -6.93
C ASN A 174 14.48 11.10 -7.04
N ASP A 175 15.06 10.61 -5.93
CA ASP A 175 16.37 9.97 -5.92
C ASP A 175 16.40 8.73 -6.83
N LEU A 176 15.41 7.83 -6.71
CA LEU A 176 15.31 6.65 -7.58
C LEU A 176 15.10 7.02 -9.05
N ARG A 177 14.25 8.00 -9.33
CA ARG A 177 14.00 8.49 -10.69
C ARG A 177 15.30 8.98 -11.33
N ASP A 178 16.00 9.88 -10.65
CA ASP A 178 17.18 10.55 -11.20
C ASP A 178 18.38 9.59 -11.29
N ARG A 179 18.52 8.66 -10.34
CA ARG A 179 19.65 7.71 -10.30
C ARG A 179 19.45 6.46 -11.13
N ILE A 180 18.21 5.99 -11.27
CA ILE A 180 17.87 4.66 -11.80
C ILE A 180 16.82 4.78 -12.92
N PHE A 181 15.58 5.19 -12.63
CA PHE A 181 14.47 5.01 -13.58
C PHE A 181 14.74 5.73 -14.91
N SER A 182 15.20 6.98 -14.86
CA SER A 182 15.54 7.77 -16.06
C SER A 182 16.69 7.18 -16.89
N LYS A 183 17.54 6.32 -16.32
CA LYS A 183 18.64 5.65 -17.03
C LYS A 183 18.22 4.37 -17.74
N TYR A 184 17.10 3.77 -17.33
CA TYR A 184 16.57 2.53 -17.88
C TYR A 184 15.07 2.69 -18.20
N PRO A 185 14.67 3.62 -19.08
CA PRO A 185 13.26 3.91 -19.35
C PRO A 185 12.47 2.72 -19.91
N ASP A 186 13.15 1.77 -20.56
CA ASP A 186 12.53 0.53 -21.05
C ASP A 186 12.13 -0.41 -19.90
N LEU A 187 12.91 -0.41 -18.80
CA LEU A 187 12.65 -1.21 -17.60
C LEU A 187 11.75 -0.48 -16.61
N PHE A 188 11.84 0.85 -16.56
CA PHE A 188 11.04 1.70 -15.67
C PHE A 188 10.24 2.73 -16.46
N PRO A 189 9.19 2.33 -17.21
CA PRO A 189 8.38 3.26 -17.97
C PRO A 189 7.73 4.30 -17.04
N GLU A 190 7.83 5.58 -17.40
CA GLU A 190 7.30 6.68 -16.58
C GLU A 190 5.79 6.57 -16.33
N LYS A 191 5.05 5.98 -17.27
CA LYS A 191 3.61 5.69 -17.13
C LYS A 191 3.28 4.68 -16.01
N VAL A 192 4.25 3.83 -15.62
CA VAL A 192 4.10 2.80 -14.59
C VAL A 192 4.73 3.26 -13.28
N TYR A 193 5.98 3.71 -13.31
CA TYR A 193 6.73 4.12 -12.13
C TYR A 193 6.50 5.61 -11.83
N THR A 194 5.23 5.97 -11.65
CA THR A 194 4.81 7.34 -11.31
C THR A 194 4.94 7.62 -9.81
N MET A 195 4.97 8.90 -9.42
CA MET A 195 4.89 9.30 -8.01
C MET A 195 3.62 8.77 -7.33
N GLU A 196 2.51 8.68 -8.05
CA GLU A 196 1.24 8.20 -7.52
C GLU A 196 1.31 6.71 -7.17
N ASN A 197 1.80 5.87 -8.09
CA ASN A 197 1.98 4.44 -7.85
C ASN A 197 3.03 4.19 -6.75
N PHE A 198 4.04 5.06 -6.65
CA PHE A 198 5.01 5.03 -5.57
C PHE A 198 4.39 5.37 -4.21
N ARG A 199 3.57 6.42 -4.11
CA ARG A 199 2.81 6.73 -2.90
C ARG A 199 1.87 5.61 -2.50
N TRP A 200 1.21 4.97 -3.48
CA TRP A 200 0.39 3.79 -3.24
C TRP A 200 1.19 2.67 -2.59
N SER A 201 2.33 2.30 -3.18
CA SER A 201 3.17 1.23 -2.64
C SER A 201 3.63 1.53 -1.21
N PHE A 202 4.07 2.75 -0.92
CA PHE A 202 4.43 3.15 0.45
C PHE A 202 3.23 3.18 1.40
N GLY A 203 2.03 3.54 0.93
CA GLY A 203 0.79 3.42 1.70
C GLY A 203 0.50 1.99 2.12
N ILE A 204 0.71 1.02 1.21
CA ILE A 204 0.64 -0.41 1.50
C ILE A 204 1.72 -0.80 2.52
N LEU A 205 2.99 -0.45 2.27
CA LEU A 205 4.08 -0.81 3.17
C LEU A 205 3.86 -0.24 4.59
N PHE A 206 3.46 1.02 4.75
CA PHE A 206 3.22 1.60 6.07
C PHE A 206 2.09 0.93 6.84
N SER A 207 1.09 0.37 6.16
CA SER A 207 -0.08 -0.24 6.80
C SER A 207 0.08 -1.74 7.04
N ARG A 208 0.90 -2.45 6.26
CA ARG A 208 0.89 -3.92 6.19
C ARG A 208 2.24 -4.59 6.42
N LEU A 209 3.34 -3.84 6.40
CA LEU A 209 4.66 -4.41 6.55
C LEU A 209 4.93 -4.75 8.02
N VAL A 210 5.38 -5.99 8.25
CA VAL A 210 5.73 -6.52 9.58
C VAL A 210 7.20 -6.90 9.62
N ARG A 211 7.79 -6.89 10.81
CA ARG A 211 9.13 -7.42 11.05
C ARG A 211 9.02 -8.86 11.57
N LEU A 212 9.69 -9.79 10.91
CA LEU A 212 9.65 -11.20 11.26
C LEU A 212 10.98 -11.66 11.85
N GLU A 213 11.01 -11.92 13.16
CA GLU A 213 12.19 -12.47 13.86
C GLU A 213 12.60 -13.84 13.32
N SER A 214 11.64 -14.64 12.85
CA SER A 214 11.88 -15.94 12.20
C SER A 214 12.59 -15.83 10.84
N MET A 215 12.74 -14.62 10.31
CA MET A 215 13.44 -14.32 9.06
C MET A 215 14.54 -13.28 9.30
N ASP A 216 15.33 -13.46 10.37
CA ASP A 216 16.46 -12.59 10.75
C ASP A 216 16.06 -11.12 10.94
N GLY A 217 14.84 -10.88 11.43
CA GLY A 217 14.31 -9.54 11.65
C GLY A 217 14.05 -8.76 10.35
N LYS A 218 13.86 -9.44 9.22
CA LYS A 218 13.51 -8.83 7.94
C LYS A 218 12.12 -8.22 7.96
N VAL A 219 11.97 -7.17 7.17
CA VAL A 219 10.67 -6.57 6.86
C VAL A 219 9.98 -7.37 5.77
N ALA A 220 8.68 -7.60 5.92
CA ALA A 220 7.92 -8.47 5.04
C ALA A 220 6.46 -8.03 4.88
N LEU A 221 5.90 -8.28 3.70
CA LEU A 221 4.45 -8.40 3.52
C LEU A 221 4.09 -9.87 3.64
N VAL A 222 3.05 -10.15 4.42
CA VAL A 222 2.61 -11.51 4.71
C VAL A 222 1.15 -11.62 4.26
N PRO A 223 0.90 -11.90 2.97
CA PRO A 223 -0.42 -12.25 2.46
C PRO A 223 -1.16 -13.19 3.42
N TRP A 224 -2.43 -12.90 3.65
CA TRP A 224 -3.28 -13.48 4.71
C TRP A 224 -3.10 -12.82 6.09
N ALA A 225 -1.90 -12.84 6.65
CA ALA A 225 -1.68 -12.31 8.00
C ALA A 225 -1.91 -10.79 8.08
N ASP A 226 -1.63 -10.08 6.98
CA ASP A 226 -1.88 -8.64 6.84
C ASP A 226 -3.37 -8.29 6.66
N MET A 227 -4.29 -9.25 6.76
CA MET A 227 -5.74 -9.04 6.84
C MET A 227 -6.27 -9.02 8.29
N LEU A 228 -5.38 -9.17 9.29
CA LEU A 228 -5.72 -8.93 10.68
C LEU A 228 -5.86 -7.41 10.93
N ASN A 229 -6.97 -7.04 11.55
CA ASN A 229 -7.18 -5.67 12.02
C ASN A 229 -6.60 -5.49 13.43
N HIS A 230 -6.24 -4.26 13.76
CA HIS A 230 -5.76 -3.90 15.09
C HIS A 230 -6.95 -3.59 16.03
N SER A 231 -6.84 -4.03 17.29
CA SER A 231 -7.68 -3.55 18.39
C SER A 231 -6.78 -3.14 19.56
N PRO A 232 -6.96 -1.93 20.13
CA PRO A 232 -6.21 -1.50 21.30
C PRO A 232 -6.73 -2.11 22.61
N GLU A 233 -7.87 -2.83 22.56
CA GLU A 233 -8.52 -3.43 23.74
C GLU A 233 -7.96 -4.82 24.09
N VAL A 234 -6.94 -5.29 23.37
CA VAL A 234 -6.26 -6.57 23.58
C VAL A 234 -4.81 -6.36 23.97
#